data_AF-A0A359E7V4-F1
#
_entry.id   AF-A0A359E7V4-F1
#
_cell.length_a   1.000
_cell.length_b   1.000
_cell.length_c   1.000
_cell.angle_alpha   90.00
_cell.angle_beta   90.00
_cell.angle_gamma   90.00
#
_symmetry.space_group_name_H-M   'P 1'
#
loop_
_entity.id
_entity.type
_entity.pdbx_description
1 polymer ?
#
loop_
_entity_poly.entity_id
_entity_poly.type
_entity_poly.pdbx_seq_one_letter_code
_entity_poly.pdbx_strand_id
1 'polypeptide(L)'
;MCKKDHHHNPKLSHDRRGASLEDKEAHQNDHQSWSRRSFLSTLGFGAIGSSMLLGGTPVSTFARSKFFNRLSRADNDRVLVLIQLSGGNDGLNTIIPVENDIYYQKRPTIGIRKQDSILLSDDIGMHPAMSNLESFWGDGRMAVINNVGYSNTNRSHSRATDI
;
A
#
# COMPACT_ATOMS: atom_id res chain seq x y z
N MET A 1 -46.92 -18.46 33.18
CA MET A 1 -46.59 -17.61 34.35
C MET A 1 -45.08 -17.70 34.57
N CYS A 2 -44.28 -16.80 33.98
CA CYS A 2 -42.82 -16.78 34.16
C CYS A 2 -42.44 -15.40 34.70
N LYS A 3 -41.72 -15.38 35.82
CA LYS A 3 -41.44 -14.21 36.64
C LYS A 3 -40.51 -13.24 35.91
N LYS A 4 -40.78 -11.93 36.08
CA LYS A 4 -39.90 -10.83 35.69
C LYS A 4 -38.83 -10.68 36.76
N ASP A 5 -37.57 -10.84 36.40
CA ASP A 5 -36.45 -10.42 37.23
C ASP A 5 -35.94 -9.07 36.69
N HIS A 6 -36.29 -8.02 37.41
CA HIS A 6 -35.77 -6.67 37.22
C HIS A 6 -34.40 -6.57 37.89
N HIS A 7 -33.32 -6.66 37.11
CA HIS A 7 -32.02 -6.15 37.52
C HIS A 7 -31.78 -4.77 36.88
N HIS A 8 -32.21 -3.73 37.60
CA HIS A 8 -31.79 -2.36 37.37
C HIS A 8 -30.35 -2.22 37.88
N ASN A 9 -29.37 -2.09 36.99
CA ASN A 9 -28.03 -1.66 37.34
C ASN A 9 -27.87 -0.20 36.87
N PRO A 10 -28.00 0.80 37.76
CA PRO A 10 -27.74 2.17 37.42
C PRO A 10 -26.23 2.39 37.48
N LYS A 11 -25.70 3.06 36.45
CA LYS A 11 -24.30 3.51 36.26
C LYS A 11 -23.50 2.63 35.31
N LEU A 12 -23.56 3.01 34.03
CA LEU A 12 -22.41 3.25 33.14
C LEU A 12 -22.94 3.77 31.78
N SER A 13 -23.58 4.94 31.77
CA SER A 13 -23.76 5.71 30.52
C SER A 13 -22.59 6.68 30.39
N HIS A 14 -21.43 6.18 29.97
CA HIS A 14 -20.48 7.08 29.34
C HIS A 14 -20.95 7.29 27.91
N ASP A 15 -21.96 8.16 27.74
CA ASP A 15 -22.23 8.80 26.47
C ASP A 15 -20.99 9.64 26.15
N ARG A 16 -20.08 9.05 25.38
CA ARG A 16 -18.94 9.78 24.83
C ARG A 16 -19.52 10.81 23.88
N ARG A 17 -19.34 12.09 24.20
CA ARG A 17 -19.75 13.21 23.35
C ARG A 17 -19.18 13.00 21.94
N GLY A 18 -20.04 12.98 20.91
CA GLY A 18 -19.67 12.65 19.53
C GLY A 18 -19.85 11.18 19.11
N ALA A 19 -20.30 10.29 20.00
CA ALA A 19 -20.62 8.90 19.64
C ALA A 19 -21.98 8.74 18.91
N SER A 20 -22.88 9.70 19.06
CA SER A 20 -24.22 9.69 18.44
C SER A 20 -24.29 10.64 17.23
N LEU A 21 -25.08 10.25 16.23
CA LEU A 21 -25.42 11.09 15.06
C LEU A 21 -26.38 12.24 15.40
N GLU A 22 -26.94 12.25 16.61
CA GLU A 22 -27.79 13.32 17.12
C GLU A 22 -26.98 14.62 17.31
N ASP A 23 -25.73 14.50 17.78
CA ASP A 23 -24.80 15.61 17.96
C ASP A 23 -23.84 15.73 16.78
N LYS A 24 -24.36 16.09 15.60
CA LYS A 24 -23.60 16.12 14.33
C LYS A 24 -22.26 16.85 14.40
N GLU A 25 -22.21 18.00 15.08
CA GLU A 25 -20.98 18.80 15.20
C GLU A 25 -19.94 18.09 16.09
N ALA A 26 -20.35 17.56 17.24
CA ALA A 26 -19.47 16.82 18.12
C ALA A 26 -19.01 15.50 17.49
N HIS A 27 -19.87 14.84 16.71
CA HIS A 27 -19.56 13.62 15.97
C HIS A 27 -18.56 13.87 14.84
N GLN A 28 -18.72 14.96 14.09
CA GLN A 28 -17.77 15.36 13.06
C GLN A 28 -16.40 15.70 13.67
N ASN A 29 -16.39 16.44 14.77
CA ASN A 29 -15.17 16.80 15.50
C ASN A 29 -14.50 15.57 16.12
N ASP A 30 -15.27 14.60 16.64
CA ASP A 30 -14.75 13.32 17.13
C ASP A 30 -14.06 12.54 16.01
N HIS A 31 -14.70 12.42 14.83
CA HIS A 31 -14.11 11.78 13.66
C HIS A 31 -12.90 12.50 13.06
N GLN A 32 -12.81 13.82 13.20
CA GLN A 32 -11.62 14.59 12.84
C GLN A 32 -10.49 14.38 13.87
N SER A 33 -10.82 14.31 15.16
CA SER A 33 -9.84 14.07 16.23
C SER A 33 -9.34 12.62 16.28
N TRP A 34 -10.20 11.66 15.91
CA TRP A 34 -9.95 10.23 15.82
C TRP A 34 -10.26 9.71 14.41
N SER A 35 -9.32 9.89 13.49
CA SER A 35 -9.43 9.29 12.16
C SER A 35 -9.34 7.76 12.21
N ARG A 36 -9.87 7.06 11.20
CA ARG A 36 -9.66 5.60 11.03
C ARG A 36 -8.17 5.23 11.08
N ARG A 37 -7.30 6.12 10.57
CA ARG A 37 -5.85 6.00 10.62
C ARG A 37 -5.32 6.17 12.05
N SER A 38 -5.83 7.13 12.83
CA SER A 38 -5.50 7.31 14.25
C SER A 38 -5.91 6.08 15.07
N PHE A 39 -7.05 5.47 14.76
CA PHE A 39 -7.50 4.24 15.40
C PHE A 39 -6.60 3.04 15.07
N LEU A 40 -6.34 2.77 13.78
CA LEU A 40 -5.48 1.64 13.37
C LEU A 40 -4.01 1.84 13.77
N SER A 41 -3.49 3.07 13.73
CA SER A 41 -2.13 3.35 14.21
C SER A 41 -2.06 3.27 15.73
N THR A 42 -3.05 3.75 16.48
CA THR A 42 -3.08 3.63 17.95
C THR A 42 -3.23 2.17 18.39
N LEU A 43 -4.00 1.34 17.70
CA LEU A 43 -4.09 -0.10 18.00
C LEU A 43 -2.87 -0.88 17.51
N GLY A 44 -2.36 -0.57 16.31
CA GLY A 44 -1.16 -1.18 15.74
C GLY A 44 0.13 -0.81 16.48
N PHE A 45 0.26 0.40 17.02
CA PHE A 45 1.38 0.85 17.85
C PHE A 45 1.11 0.73 19.35
N GLY A 46 -0.12 0.58 19.83
CA GLY A 46 -0.40 0.31 21.25
C GLY A 46 -0.01 -1.12 21.65
N ALA A 47 -0.14 -2.08 20.73
CA ALA A 47 0.27 -3.47 20.93
C ALA A 47 1.77 -3.74 20.59
N ILE A 48 2.42 -2.89 19.79
CA ILE A 48 3.82 -3.08 19.32
C ILE A 48 4.78 -1.98 19.82
N GLY A 49 4.27 -0.82 20.22
CA GLY A 49 5.03 0.35 20.66
C GLY A 49 5.11 0.53 22.18
N SER A 50 4.47 -0.36 22.95
CA SER A 50 5.05 -0.73 24.24
C SER A 50 6.24 -1.61 23.90
N SER A 51 7.45 -1.21 24.29
CA SER A 51 8.66 -2.03 24.19
C SER A 51 8.33 -3.48 24.52
N MET A 52 8.24 -4.37 23.53
CA MET A 52 8.11 -5.79 23.81
C MET A 52 9.45 -6.23 24.37
N LEU A 53 9.51 -6.36 25.69
CA LEU A 53 10.62 -6.97 26.40
C LEU A 53 10.53 -8.48 26.16
N LEU A 54 11.21 -8.97 25.12
CA LEU A 54 11.45 -10.40 25.01
C LEU A 54 12.58 -10.74 25.99
N GLY A 55 12.22 -11.27 27.17
CA GLY A 55 13.19 -11.61 28.21
C GLY A 55 13.96 -10.42 28.80
N GLY A 56 13.39 -9.21 28.80
CA GLY A 56 14.03 -8.02 29.37
C GLY A 56 14.93 -7.23 28.40
N THR A 57 15.01 -7.63 27.13
CA THR A 57 15.71 -6.86 26.10
C THR A 57 14.73 -6.07 25.24
N PRO A 58 14.92 -4.75 25.07
CA PRO A 58 14.08 -3.96 24.16
C PRO A 58 14.44 -4.34 22.72
N VAL A 59 13.54 -5.08 22.06
CA VAL A 59 13.69 -5.41 20.64
C VAL A 59 13.07 -4.28 19.81
N SER A 60 13.90 -3.48 19.14
CA SER A 60 13.43 -2.50 18.15
C SER A 60 12.98 -3.24 16.90
N THR A 61 11.70 -3.10 16.54
CA THR A 61 11.20 -3.50 15.23
C THR A 61 11.80 -2.56 14.16
N PHE A 62 12.07 -3.14 12.98
CA PHE A 62 12.75 -2.60 11.79
C PHE A 62 12.86 -1.07 11.66
N ALA A 63 14.06 -0.62 11.24
CA ALA A 63 14.41 0.78 11.03
C ALA A 63 13.31 1.57 10.30
N ARG A 64 12.64 2.45 11.04
CA ARG A 64 11.58 3.33 10.55
C ARG A 64 12.18 4.30 9.53
N SER A 65 12.01 4.04 8.24
CA SER A 65 12.57 4.90 7.20
C SER A 65 12.01 6.33 7.33
N LYS A 66 12.85 7.35 7.07
CA LYS A 66 12.45 8.77 7.13
C LYS A 66 11.28 9.08 6.18
N PHE A 67 11.14 8.31 5.10
CA PHE A 67 10.01 8.38 4.17
C PHE A 67 8.70 7.97 4.86
N PHE A 68 8.67 6.84 5.56
CA PHE A 68 7.48 6.38 6.29
C PHE A 68 7.06 7.35 7.40
N ASN A 69 8.02 7.99 8.09
CA ASN A 69 7.72 9.02 9.10
C ASN A 69 7.14 10.32 8.51
N ARG A 70 7.46 10.64 7.25
CA ARG A 70 6.87 11.79 6.54
C ARG A 70 5.48 11.44 6.00
N LEU A 71 5.33 10.22 5.47
CA LEU A 71 4.06 9.71 4.98
C LEU A 71 3.01 9.59 6.11
N SER A 72 3.43 9.20 7.31
CA SER A 72 2.55 9.11 8.48
C SER A 72 2.13 10.48 9.05
N ARG A 73 2.82 11.55 8.70
CA ARG A 73 2.51 12.94 9.08
C ARG A 73 1.77 13.73 7.99
N ALA A 74 1.51 13.12 6.84
CA ALA A 74 0.77 13.77 5.77
C ALA A 74 -0.70 13.90 6.18
N ASP A 75 -1.17 15.13 6.36
CA ASP A 75 -2.57 15.44 6.70
C ASP A 75 -3.43 15.46 5.43
N ASN A 76 -3.60 14.27 4.83
CA ASN A 76 -4.53 14.07 3.73
C ASN A 76 -5.06 12.63 3.70
N ASP A 77 -6.22 12.46 3.08
CA ASP A 77 -6.90 11.18 2.93
C ASP A 77 -6.31 10.28 1.83
N ARG A 78 -5.14 10.63 1.25
CA ARG A 78 -4.53 9.82 0.18
C ARG A 78 -3.92 8.55 0.78
N VAL A 79 -4.17 7.44 0.10
CA VAL A 79 -3.62 6.13 0.45
C VAL A 79 -2.59 5.75 -0.61
N LEU A 80 -1.37 5.45 -0.16
CA LEU A 80 -0.33 4.87 -1.01
C LEU A 80 -0.31 3.37 -0.79
N VAL A 81 -0.53 2.60 -1.87
CA VAL A 81 -0.42 1.15 -1.88
C VAL A 81 0.88 0.79 -2.60
N LEU A 82 1.80 0.10 -1.90
CA LEU A 82 3.02 -0.42 -2.49
C LEU A 82 2.85 -1.93 -2.69
N ILE A 83 3.02 -2.40 -3.92
CA ILE A 83 2.97 -3.81 -4.27
C ILE A 83 4.39 -4.24 -4.66
N GLN A 84 5.02 -5.07 -3.83
CA GLN A 84 6.29 -5.71 -4.15
C GLN A 84 6.01 -7.06 -4.82
N LEU A 85 6.48 -7.23 -6.04
CA LEU A 85 6.39 -8.51 -6.75
C LEU A 85 7.59 -9.39 -6.38
N SER A 86 7.38 -10.32 -5.46
CA SER A 86 8.38 -11.35 -5.11
C SER A 86 8.46 -12.42 -6.20
N GLY A 87 9.67 -12.86 -6.55
CA GLY A 87 9.87 -13.95 -7.52
C GLY A 87 10.36 -13.53 -8.91
N GLY A 88 10.75 -12.25 -9.10
CA GLY A 88 11.44 -11.79 -10.31
C GLY A 88 10.49 -11.52 -11.48
N ASN A 89 9.89 -10.32 -11.49
CA ASN A 89 9.09 -9.87 -12.64
C ASN A 89 9.98 -9.70 -13.89
N ASP A 90 9.58 -10.25 -15.04
CA ASP A 90 10.19 -9.90 -16.33
C ASP A 90 9.64 -8.55 -16.79
N GLY A 91 10.35 -7.48 -16.41
CA GLY A 91 9.96 -6.11 -16.74
C GLY A 91 9.82 -5.85 -18.24
N LEU A 92 10.60 -6.52 -19.09
CA LEU A 92 10.56 -6.33 -20.55
C LEU A 92 9.45 -7.15 -21.23
N ASN A 93 8.87 -8.14 -20.55
CA ASN A 93 7.61 -8.75 -20.97
C ASN A 93 6.39 -8.04 -20.34
N THR A 94 6.58 -7.30 -19.24
CA THR A 94 5.53 -6.45 -18.66
C THR A 94 5.28 -5.20 -19.51
N ILE A 95 6.36 -4.48 -19.83
CA ILE A 95 6.39 -3.29 -20.68
C ILE A 95 7.38 -3.57 -21.80
N ILE A 96 6.86 -3.73 -23.01
CA ILE A 96 7.53 -4.35 -24.14
C ILE A 96 8.04 -3.27 -25.09
N PRO A 97 9.34 -3.22 -25.42
CA PRO A 97 9.86 -2.33 -26.45
C PRO A 97 9.59 -2.93 -27.85
N VAL A 98 8.38 -2.74 -28.36
CA VAL A 98 7.84 -3.48 -29.52
C VAL A 98 8.55 -3.19 -30.84
N GLU A 99 9.30 -2.08 -30.92
CA GLU A 99 10.12 -1.70 -32.08
C GLU A 99 11.60 -2.06 -31.92
N ASN A 100 11.98 -2.77 -30.87
CA ASN A 100 13.38 -3.10 -30.59
C ASN A 100 13.74 -4.53 -31.02
N ASP A 101 14.45 -4.66 -32.13
CA ASP A 101 14.90 -5.97 -32.64
C ASP A 101 15.78 -6.76 -31.66
N ILE A 102 16.56 -6.08 -30.82
CA ILE A 102 17.42 -6.74 -29.82
C ILE A 102 16.55 -7.48 -28.80
N TYR A 103 15.38 -6.95 -28.45
CA TYR A 103 14.44 -7.64 -27.56
C TYR A 103 14.03 -8.99 -28.14
N TYR A 104 13.66 -9.03 -29.42
CA TYR A 104 13.26 -10.26 -30.11
C TYR A 104 14.43 -11.23 -30.29
N GLN A 105 15.61 -10.75 -30.69
CA GLN A 105 16.81 -11.56 -30.86
C GLN A 105 17.28 -12.20 -29.54
N LYS A 106 17.15 -11.47 -28.42
CA LYS A 106 17.55 -11.97 -27.09
C LYS A 106 16.48 -12.79 -26.40
N ARG A 107 15.24 -12.76 -26.89
CA ARG A 107 14.09 -13.51 -26.33
C ARG A 107 13.35 -14.33 -27.41
N PRO A 108 14.02 -15.25 -28.12
CA PRO A 108 13.41 -15.96 -29.24
C PRO A 108 12.21 -16.84 -28.84
N THR A 109 12.14 -17.29 -27.58
CA THR A 109 11.08 -18.19 -27.08
C THR A 109 10.01 -17.49 -26.26
N ILE A 110 10.33 -16.36 -25.63
CA ILE A 110 9.46 -15.68 -24.66
C ILE A 110 9.09 -14.25 -25.08
N GLY A 111 9.66 -13.73 -26.17
CA GLY A 111 9.38 -12.38 -26.66
C GLY A 111 7.94 -12.26 -27.15
N ILE A 112 7.25 -11.19 -26.76
CA ILE A 112 5.87 -10.89 -27.15
C ILE A 112 5.90 -9.96 -28.36
N ARG A 113 5.31 -10.39 -29.48
CA ARG A 113 5.27 -9.60 -30.71
C ARG A 113 4.36 -8.39 -30.56
N LYS A 114 4.65 -7.33 -31.30
CA LYS A 114 3.86 -6.09 -31.33
C LYS A 114 2.35 -6.34 -31.46
N GLN A 115 1.95 -7.19 -32.40
CA GLN A 115 0.55 -7.56 -32.67
C GLN A 115 -0.14 -8.33 -31.53
N ASP A 116 0.64 -9.00 -30.68
CA ASP A 116 0.15 -9.80 -29.55
C ASP A 116 0.15 -8.96 -28.25
N SER A 117 0.61 -7.71 -28.30
CA SER A 117 0.71 -6.78 -27.17
C SER A 117 -0.39 -5.71 -27.18
N ILE A 118 -0.67 -5.12 -26.03
CA ILE A 118 -1.52 -3.94 -25.93
C ILE A 118 -0.64 -2.71 -26.16
N LEU A 119 -0.88 -1.96 -27.24
CA LEU A 119 -0.04 -0.80 -27.57
C LEU A 119 -0.33 0.37 -26.62
N LEU A 120 0.72 0.87 -25.98
CA LEU A 120 0.67 2.09 -25.15
C LEU A 120 1.13 3.32 -25.95
N SER A 121 2.06 3.12 -26.88
CA SER A 121 2.59 4.08 -27.86
C SER A 121 3.05 3.35 -29.12
N ASP A 122 3.67 4.07 -30.05
CA ASP A 122 4.22 3.48 -31.29
C ASP A 122 5.35 2.47 -31.03
N ASP A 123 6.11 2.69 -29.95
CA ASP A 123 7.35 1.96 -29.60
C ASP A 123 7.24 1.11 -28.34
N ILE A 124 6.19 1.30 -27.53
CA ILE A 124 5.97 0.58 -26.27
C ILE A 124 4.62 -0.14 -26.29
N GLY A 125 4.66 -1.42 -25.92
CA GLY A 125 3.49 -2.25 -25.64
C GLY A 125 3.45 -2.72 -24.20
N MET A 126 2.34 -3.36 -23.84
CA MET A 126 2.06 -3.90 -22.52
C MET A 126 1.61 -5.36 -22.65
N HIS A 127 1.97 -6.18 -21.68
CA HIS A 127 1.61 -7.61 -21.68
C HIS A 127 0.09 -7.79 -21.86
N PRO A 128 -0.39 -8.70 -22.73
CA PRO A 128 -1.83 -8.87 -23.03
C PRO A 128 -2.68 -9.22 -21.79
N ALA A 129 -2.10 -9.95 -20.83
CA ALA A 129 -2.76 -10.25 -19.55
C ALA A 129 -3.05 -9.02 -18.67
N MET A 130 -2.52 -7.83 -19.02
CA MET A 130 -2.75 -6.58 -18.30
C MET A 130 -3.81 -5.69 -18.95
N SER A 131 -4.71 -6.26 -19.77
CA SER A 131 -5.83 -5.55 -20.43
C SER A 131 -6.67 -4.69 -19.48
N ASN A 132 -6.83 -5.11 -18.22
CA ASN A 132 -7.55 -4.33 -17.20
C ASN A 132 -6.91 -2.96 -16.90
N LEU A 133 -5.64 -2.73 -17.26
CA LEU A 133 -4.92 -1.48 -17.07
C LEU A 133 -4.94 -0.56 -18.29
N GLU A 134 -5.41 -1.03 -19.44
CA GLU A 134 -5.40 -0.28 -20.71
C GLU A 134 -6.16 1.05 -20.58
N SER A 135 -7.36 1.02 -19.97
CA SER A 135 -8.14 2.24 -19.73
C SER A 135 -7.43 3.25 -18.82
N PHE A 136 -6.66 2.79 -17.84
CA PHE A 136 -5.91 3.69 -16.96
C PHE A 136 -4.81 4.43 -17.71
N TRP A 137 -4.17 3.78 -18.68
CA TRP A 137 -3.22 4.44 -19.57
C TRP A 137 -3.91 5.47 -20.46
N GLY A 138 -4.98 5.07 -21.17
CA GLY A 138 -5.73 5.96 -22.07
C GLY A 138 -6.31 7.19 -21.38
N ASP A 139 -6.74 7.04 -20.12
CA ASP A 139 -7.27 8.13 -19.29
C ASP A 139 -6.19 9.02 -18.65
N GLY A 140 -4.90 8.74 -18.88
CA GLY A 140 -3.78 9.46 -18.25
C GLY A 140 -3.65 9.21 -16.74
N ARG A 141 -4.23 8.13 -16.23
CA ARG A 141 -4.22 7.72 -14.80
C ARG A 141 -3.10 6.74 -14.46
N MET A 142 -2.32 6.33 -15.44
CA MET A 142 -1.17 5.42 -15.30
C MET A 142 0.07 6.04 -15.94
N ALA A 143 1.21 5.84 -15.28
CA ALA A 143 2.52 6.17 -15.82
C ALA A 143 3.47 5.00 -15.57
N VAL A 144 4.38 4.79 -16.51
CA VAL A 144 5.42 3.76 -16.42
C VAL A 144 6.77 4.45 -16.35
N ILE A 145 7.58 4.07 -15.37
CA ILE A 145 8.95 4.59 -15.21
C ILE A 145 9.88 3.40 -15.22
N ASN A 146 10.65 3.28 -16.29
CA ASN A 146 11.66 2.24 -16.45
C ASN A 146 13.02 2.71 -15.93
N ASN A 147 13.93 1.76 -15.72
CA ASN A 147 15.33 2.04 -15.37
C ASN A 147 15.51 2.85 -14.07
N VAL A 148 14.65 2.61 -13.08
CA VAL A 148 14.74 3.22 -11.76
C VAL A 148 15.76 2.48 -10.91
N GLY A 149 16.64 3.22 -10.22
CA GLY A 149 17.66 2.66 -9.33
C GLY A 149 18.22 3.72 -8.39
N TYR A 150 19.13 3.31 -7.50
CA TYR A 150 19.83 4.19 -6.56
C TYR A 150 21.34 4.18 -6.81
N SER A 151 22.04 5.25 -6.40
CA SER A 151 23.49 5.35 -6.55
C SER A 151 24.21 4.25 -5.76
N ASN A 152 25.28 3.66 -6.31
CA ASN A 152 26.01 2.53 -5.72
C ASN A 152 25.10 1.32 -5.41
N THR A 153 24.41 0.81 -6.44
CA THR A 153 23.56 -0.38 -6.33
C THR A 153 24.33 -1.57 -5.76
N ASN A 154 23.79 -2.17 -4.71
CA ASN A 154 24.33 -3.42 -4.20
C ASN A 154 23.90 -4.56 -5.13
N ARG A 155 24.84 -5.41 -5.56
CA ARG A 155 24.56 -6.54 -6.46
C ARG A 155 24.15 -7.82 -5.71
N SER A 156 24.18 -7.82 -4.38
CA SER A 156 23.71 -8.93 -3.56
C SER A 156 22.19 -8.88 -3.44
N HIS A 157 21.54 -9.97 -3.83
CA HIS A 157 20.09 -10.12 -3.82
C HIS A 157 19.47 -9.95 -2.43
N SER A 158 20.15 -10.45 -1.38
CA SER A 158 19.69 -10.30 0.01
C SER A 158 19.93 -8.88 0.51
N ARG A 159 21.14 -8.36 0.31
CA ARG A 159 21.51 -7.04 0.82
C ARG A 159 20.76 -5.93 0.11
N ALA A 160 20.43 -6.07 -1.18
CA ALA A 160 19.63 -5.09 -1.91
C ALA A 160 18.19 -4.97 -1.41
N THR A 161 17.64 -6.02 -0.79
CA THR A 161 16.29 -6.00 -0.21
C THR A 161 16.28 -5.33 1.17
N ASP A 162 17.40 -5.41 1.91
CA ASP A 162 17.56 -4.83 3.25
C ASP A 162 17.81 -3.30 3.28
N ILE A 163 18.10 -2.68 2.13
CA ILE A 163 18.45 -1.25 2.01
C ILE A 163 17.20 -0.44 1.69
#